data_AF-A0A9P9FHI2-F1
#
_entry.id   AF-A0A9P9FHI2-F1
#
_cell.length_a   1.000
_cell.length_b   1.000
_cell.length_c   1.000
_cell.angle_alpha   90.00
_cell.angle_beta   90.00
_cell.angle_gamma   90.00
#
_symmetry.space_group_name_H-M   'P 1'
#
loop_
_entity.id
_entity.type
_entity.pdbx_description
1 polymer ?
#
loop_
_entity_poly.entity_id
_entity_poly.type
_entity_poly.pdbx_seq_one_letter_code
_entity_poly.pdbx_strand_id
1 'polypeptide(L)'
;MKVSDVFDACNKSVAVYVPFPLRPHCRAILILVHNYLYRRWFRPYQSEIELERFICKIITPTNLPDEPSPSEATIKSFIALNGDICAHVKAKHVAYNELVAAGQEIPGLSQGDNHRLYMLQPLFQALLIIVCVQSYTYREDSTTMGQFPVLLVRTGVEEGLSAPITFEGVAGAGDDSDSAYYIKTTLETAVDFVMSLEAREAAVFGLQPDPEAAWESYHRRLKGRVGQYEKDLGDEPVTGPSSKFVNGKKYTAWGGNGRHEDRFSSVTEERELRWQDAERRETGPGLNIS
;
A
#
# COMPACT_ATOMS: atom_id res chain seq x y z
N MET A 1 -16.06 -7.41 -8.22
CA MET A 1 -15.35 -6.23 -7.71
C MET A 1 -16.25 -5.02 -7.85
N LYS A 2 -16.50 -4.30 -6.75
CA LYS A 2 -17.18 -3.00 -6.74
C LYS A 2 -16.20 -1.91 -7.20
N VAL A 3 -16.69 -0.70 -7.49
CA VAL A 3 -15.84 0.46 -7.83
C VAL A 3 -14.77 0.70 -6.76
N SER A 4 -15.14 0.57 -5.48
CA SER A 4 -14.23 0.69 -4.34
C SER A 4 -13.03 -0.24 -4.44
N ASP A 5 -13.23 -1.51 -4.78
CA ASP A 5 -12.10 -2.46 -4.79
C ASP A 5 -11.21 -2.31 -6.03
N VAL A 6 -11.74 -1.74 -7.12
CA VAL A 6 -10.93 -1.31 -8.28
C VAL A 6 -10.03 -0.14 -7.87
N PHE A 7 -10.61 0.88 -7.24
CA PHE A 7 -9.89 2.09 -6.84
C PHE A 7 -8.86 1.82 -5.74
N ASP A 8 -9.14 0.90 -4.83
CA ASP A 8 -8.21 0.49 -3.79
C ASP A 8 -6.94 -0.18 -4.36
N ALA A 9 -6.98 -0.72 -5.59
CA ALA A 9 -5.80 -1.20 -6.30
C ALA A 9 -5.06 -0.11 -7.11
N CYS A 10 -5.69 1.03 -7.32
CA CYS A 10 -5.08 2.16 -8.01
C CYS A 10 -4.26 3.03 -7.05
N ASN A 11 -3.37 3.83 -7.64
CA ASN A 11 -2.51 4.80 -6.95
C ASN A 11 -1.62 4.19 -5.86
N LYS A 12 -1.30 2.88 -6.03
CA LYS A 12 -0.36 2.13 -5.21
C LYS A 12 0.85 1.71 -6.04
N SER A 13 2.03 1.64 -5.42
CA SER A 13 3.26 1.25 -6.12
C SER A 13 3.53 -0.25 -6.07
N VAL A 14 3.02 -0.97 -5.07
CA VAL A 14 3.29 -2.41 -4.91
C VAL A 14 2.13 -3.15 -4.25
N ALA A 15 1.92 -4.42 -4.60
CA ALA A 15 1.05 -5.30 -3.83
C ALA A 15 1.84 -5.99 -2.70
N VAL A 16 1.34 -5.93 -1.47
CA VAL A 16 1.90 -6.62 -0.30
C VAL A 16 0.97 -7.77 0.07
N TYR A 17 1.38 -8.98 -0.27
CA TYR A 17 0.66 -10.19 0.07
C TYR A 17 0.99 -10.62 1.50
N VAL A 18 -0.02 -10.64 2.36
CA VAL A 18 0.08 -11.25 3.69
C VAL A 18 -0.69 -12.56 3.64
N PRO A 19 -0.04 -13.69 3.36
CA PRO A 19 -0.70 -14.98 3.35
C PRO A 19 -1.28 -15.23 4.73
N PHE A 20 -2.60 -15.38 4.82
CA PHE A 20 -3.23 -15.70 6.09
C PHE A 20 -3.14 -17.21 6.27
N PRO A 21 -2.35 -17.76 7.22
CA PRO A 21 -2.61 -19.11 7.64
C PRO A 21 -4.01 -19.12 8.25
N LEU A 22 -4.72 -20.24 8.19
CA LEU A 22 -6.07 -20.42 8.76
C LEU A 22 -6.17 -20.18 10.29
N ARG A 23 -5.14 -19.61 10.92
CA ARG A 23 -5.06 -19.31 12.34
C ARG A 23 -5.70 -17.95 12.64
N PRO A 24 -6.65 -17.88 13.58
CA PRO A 24 -7.35 -16.63 13.94
C PRO A 24 -6.43 -15.53 14.53
N HIS A 25 -5.17 -15.85 14.85
CA HIS A 25 -4.23 -14.99 15.56
C HIS A 25 -3.36 -14.08 14.66
N CYS A 26 -3.52 -14.14 13.33
CA CYS A 26 -2.75 -13.34 12.35
C CYS A 26 -3.36 -11.96 12.01
N ARG A 27 -4.38 -11.49 12.75
CA ARG A 27 -4.92 -10.14 12.52
C ARG A 27 -3.92 -9.03 12.88
N ALA A 28 -3.13 -9.23 13.94
CA ALA A 28 -2.16 -8.23 14.36
C ALA A 28 -1.11 -7.96 13.27
N ILE A 29 -0.58 -9.00 12.61
CA ILE A 29 0.45 -8.79 11.57
C ILE A 29 -0.01 -7.85 10.45
N LEU A 30 -1.31 -7.83 10.11
CA LEU A 30 -1.83 -6.86 9.14
C LEU A 30 -1.73 -5.42 9.65
N ILE A 31 -2.07 -5.20 10.92
CA ILE A 31 -1.99 -3.89 11.57
C ILE A 31 -0.52 -3.46 11.71
N LEU A 32 0.35 -4.38 12.12
CA LEU A 32 1.78 -4.10 12.31
C LEU A 32 2.46 -3.75 10.98
N VAL A 33 2.21 -4.55 9.92
CA VAL A 33 2.72 -4.28 8.56
C VAL A 33 2.17 -2.95 8.06
N HIS A 34 0.87 -2.70 8.20
CA HIS A 34 0.26 -1.44 7.76
C HIS A 34 0.86 -0.24 8.47
N ASN A 35 0.95 -0.26 9.81
CA ASN A 35 1.47 0.84 10.61
C ASN A 35 2.95 1.11 10.29
N TYR A 36 3.76 0.06 10.13
CA TYR A 36 5.15 0.20 9.71
C TYR A 36 5.27 0.87 8.34
N LEU A 37 4.55 0.36 7.33
CA LEU A 37 4.57 0.90 5.96
C LEU A 37 4.07 2.34 5.92
N TYR A 38 2.99 2.64 6.64
CA TYR A 38 2.44 3.99 6.75
C TYR A 38 3.47 4.96 7.32
N ARG A 39 4.07 4.65 8.48
CA ARG A 39 5.05 5.55 9.12
C ARG A 39 6.35 5.70 8.33
N ARG A 40 6.71 4.69 7.53
CA ARG A 40 7.89 4.74 6.66
C ARG A 40 7.67 5.61 5.42
N TRP A 41 6.51 5.46 4.77
CA TRP A 41 6.20 6.17 3.53
C TRP A 41 5.67 7.58 3.76
N PHE A 42 4.77 7.75 4.74
CA PHE A 42 4.09 9.02 4.97
C PHE A 42 5.05 10.05 5.57
N ARG A 43 5.24 11.14 4.84
CA ARG A 43 5.98 12.32 5.29
C ARG A 43 4.97 13.45 5.51
N PRO A 44 4.76 13.88 6.77
CA PRO A 44 3.83 14.95 7.08
C PRO A 44 4.05 16.17 6.19
N TYR A 45 2.98 16.64 5.55
CA TYR A 45 2.96 17.80 4.65
C TYR A 45 3.82 17.67 3.39
N GLN A 46 4.31 16.47 3.06
CA GLN A 46 5.16 16.23 1.90
C GLN A 46 4.64 15.09 1.02
N SER A 47 3.93 14.13 1.59
CA SER A 47 3.27 13.06 0.84
C SER A 47 1.92 13.54 0.31
N GLU A 48 1.69 13.34 -0.98
CA GLU A 48 0.34 13.40 -1.56
C GLU A 48 -0.45 12.17 -1.10
N ILE A 49 -1.67 12.35 -0.62
CA ILE A 49 -2.52 11.28 -0.06
C ILE A 49 -3.92 11.24 -0.70
N GLU A 50 -4.22 12.23 -1.53
CA GLU A 50 -5.46 12.37 -2.26
C GLU A 50 -5.68 11.16 -3.17
N LEU A 51 -6.97 10.82 -3.36
CA LEU A 51 -7.38 9.70 -4.20
C LEU A 51 -6.72 8.37 -3.79
N GLU A 52 -6.64 8.15 -2.48
CA GLU A 52 -6.16 6.92 -1.87
C GLU A 52 -4.69 6.59 -2.21
N ARG A 53 -3.87 7.60 -2.54
CA ARG A 53 -2.45 7.38 -2.78
C ARG A 53 -1.79 6.81 -1.52
N PHE A 54 -1.12 5.67 -1.69
CA PHE A 54 -0.34 5.02 -0.64
C PHE A 54 0.70 4.11 -1.30
N ILE A 55 1.81 3.78 -0.63
CA ILE A 55 2.88 2.99 -1.27
C ILE A 55 2.41 1.60 -1.71
N CYS A 56 1.42 1.01 -1.02
CA CYS A 56 1.03 -0.37 -1.26
C CYS A 56 -0.47 -0.65 -1.12
N LYS A 57 -0.90 -1.78 -1.68
CA LYS A 57 -2.15 -2.46 -1.32
C LYS A 57 -1.82 -3.72 -0.54
N ILE A 58 -2.36 -3.87 0.67
CA ILE A 58 -2.25 -5.14 1.41
C ILE A 58 -3.33 -6.09 0.91
N ILE A 59 -2.93 -7.30 0.51
CA ILE A 59 -3.82 -8.33 -0.02
C ILE A 59 -3.68 -9.59 0.83
N THR A 60 -4.80 -10.14 1.28
CA THR A 60 -4.87 -11.33 2.14
C THR A 60 -5.52 -12.48 1.38
N PRO A 61 -4.77 -13.21 0.53
CA PRO A 61 -5.30 -14.39 -0.12
C PRO A 61 -5.68 -15.45 0.91
N THR A 62 -6.79 -16.12 0.63
CA THR A 62 -7.32 -17.23 1.43
C THR A 62 -7.02 -18.56 0.73
N ASN A 63 -7.08 -19.66 1.48
CA ASN A 63 -6.89 -21.02 0.95
C ASN A 63 -5.49 -21.28 0.37
N LEU A 64 -4.45 -20.71 0.97
CA LEU A 64 -3.06 -21.02 0.60
C LEU A 64 -2.60 -22.33 1.25
N PRO A 65 -1.64 -23.04 0.62
CA PRO A 65 -1.00 -24.19 1.24
C PRO A 65 -0.24 -23.76 2.51
N ASP A 66 -0.26 -24.60 3.54
CA ASP A 66 0.45 -24.36 4.81
C ASP A 66 1.93 -24.73 4.64
N GLU A 67 2.70 -23.82 4.02
CA GLU A 67 4.14 -23.99 3.75
C GLU A 67 4.97 -23.04 4.63
N PRO A 68 6.12 -23.46 5.20
CA PRO A 68 6.97 -22.61 6.06
C PRO A 68 7.63 -21.45 5.30
N SER A 69 7.75 -21.57 3.97
CA SER A 69 8.17 -20.51 3.07
C SER A 69 7.46 -20.73 1.74
N PRO A 70 7.02 -19.66 1.04
CA PRO A 70 6.33 -19.82 -0.24
C PRO A 70 7.19 -20.60 -1.23
N SER A 71 6.71 -21.76 -1.68
CA SER A 71 7.34 -22.49 -2.78
C SER A 71 7.29 -21.70 -4.10
N GLU A 72 8.12 -22.06 -5.09
CA GLU A 72 8.07 -21.43 -6.42
C GLU A 72 6.67 -21.51 -7.05
N ALA A 73 5.93 -22.60 -6.85
CA ALA A 73 4.55 -22.74 -7.31
C ALA A 73 3.60 -21.76 -6.60
N THR A 74 3.79 -21.57 -5.30
CA THR A 74 3.05 -20.58 -4.50
C THR A 74 3.37 -19.15 -4.98
N ILE A 75 4.64 -18.83 -5.24
CA ILE A 75 5.05 -17.52 -5.78
C ILE A 75 4.41 -17.26 -7.16
N LYS A 76 4.42 -18.26 -8.06
CA LYS A 76 3.74 -18.15 -9.36
C LYS A 76 2.24 -17.91 -9.22
N SER A 77 1.61 -18.49 -8.20
CA SER A 77 0.19 -18.26 -7.89
C SER A 77 -0.07 -16.82 -7.45
N PHE A 78 0.82 -16.21 -6.65
CA PHE A 78 0.74 -14.79 -6.32
C PHE A 78 0.92 -13.88 -7.54
N ILE A 79 1.86 -14.22 -8.43
CA ILE A 79 2.06 -13.48 -9.70
C ILE A 79 0.78 -13.55 -10.55
N ALA A 80 0.21 -14.75 -10.72
CA ALA A 80 -1.03 -14.94 -11.47
C ALA A 80 -2.19 -14.15 -10.86
N LEU A 81 -2.38 -14.23 -9.55
CA LEU A 81 -3.40 -13.47 -8.82
C LEU A 81 -3.24 -11.95 -9.03
N ASN A 82 -2.01 -11.44 -8.95
CA ASN A 82 -1.76 -10.03 -9.21
C ASN A 82 -2.09 -9.64 -10.66
N GLY A 83 -1.72 -10.50 -11.61
CA GLY A 83 -2.08 -10.35 -13.02
C GLY A 83 -3.59 -10.26 -13.23
N ASP A 84 -4.36 -11.14 -12.59
CA ASP A 84 -5.82 -11.15 -12.66
C ASP A 84 -6.44 -9.87 -12.06
N ILE A 85 -5.91 -9.39 -10.93
CA ILE A 85 -6.34 -8.12 -10.32
C ILE A 85 -6.08 -6.97 -11.30
N CYS A 86 -4.87 -6.90 -11.86
CA CYS A 86 -4.48 -5.85 -12.82
C CYS A 86 -5.34 -5.89 -14.08
N ALA A 87 -5.58 -7.08 -14.64
CA ALA A 87 -6.44 -7.26 -15.81
C ALA A 87 -7.88 -6.83 -15.52
N HIS A 88 -8.41 -7.16 -14.34
CA HIS A 88 -9.75 -6.74 -13.94
C HIS A 88 -9.86 -5.22 -13.79
N VAL A 89 -8.88 -4.58 -13.17
CA VAL A 89 -8.81 -3.11 -13.04
C VAL A 89 -8.80 -2.46 -14.42
N LYS A 90 -7.93 -2.93 -15.34
CA LYS A 90 -7.87 -2.44 -16.72
C LYS A 90 -9.21 -2.57 -17.44
N ALA A 91 -9.84 -3.75 -17.38
CA ALA A 91 -11.15 -3.99 -18.00
C ALA A 91 -12.25 -3.06 -17.44
N LYS A 92 -12.23 -2.80 -16.12
CA LYS A 92 -13.16 -1.86 -15.50
C LYS A 92 -12.94 -0.42 -15.96
N HIS A 93 -11.69 0.02 -16.11
CA HIS A 93 -11.41 1.35 -16.68
C HIS A 93 -11.94 1.51 -18.11
N VAL A 94 -11.85 0.46 -18.94
CA VAL A 94 -12.46 0.48 -20.29
C VAL A 94 -13.97 0.67 -20.20
N ALA A 95 -14.65 -0.15 -19.40
CA ALA A 95 -16.10 -0.04 -19.20
C ALA A 95 -16.51 1.34 -18.63
N TYR A 96 -15.73 1.89 -17.71
CA TYR A 96 -15.97 3.24 -17.16
C TYR A 96 -15.82 4.32 -18.23
N ASN A 97 -14.81 4.21 -19.11
CA ASN A 97 -14.66 5.13 -20.23
C ASN A 97 -15.84 5.07 -21.20
N GLU A 98 -16.36 3.87 -21.48
CA GLU A 98 -17.54 3.69 -22.34
C GLU A 98 -18.80 4.31 -21.73
N LEU A 99 -19.06 4.07 -20.44
CA LEU A 99 -20.19 4.69 -19.72
C LEU A 99 -20.11 6.22 -19.78
N VAL A 100 -18.94 6.80 -19.46
CA VAL A 100 -18.74 8.25 -19.49
C VAL A 100 -18.89 8.80 -20.91
N ALA A 101 -18.38 8.10 -21.93
CA ALA A 101 -18.54 8.51 -23.33
C ALA A 101 -20.01 8.48 -23.79
N ALA A 102 -20.82 7.58 -23.23
CA ALA A 102 -22.26 7.52 -23.46
C ALA A 102 -23.07 8.52 -22.59
N GLY A 103 -22.40 9.35 -21.77
CA GLY A 103 -23.06 10.28 -20.85
C GLY A 103 -23.76 9.60 -19.67
N GLN A 104 -23.37 8.35 -19.36
CA GLN A 104 -23.92 7.56 -18.26
C GLN A 104 -23.05 7.66 -17.01
N GLU A 105 -23.69 7.56 -15.84
CA GLU A 105 -22.99 7.51 -14.56
C GLU A 105 -22.33 6.14 -14.33
N ILE A 106 -21.19 6.12 -13.63
CA ILE A 106 -20.54 4.90 -13.19
C ILE A 106 -21.18 4.45 -11.86
N PRO A 107 -21.83 3.27 -11.79
CA PRO A 107 -22.50 2.84 -10.57
C PRO A 107 -21.53 2.70 -9.39
N GLY A 108 -21.79 3.45 -8.31
CA GLY A 108 -20.97 3.44 -7.11
C GLY A 108 -19.80 4.43 -7.10
N LEU A 109 -19.65 5.25 -8.16
CA LEU A 109 -18.77 6.40 -8.18
C LEU A 109 -19.51 7.63 -7.62
N SER A 110 -18.86 8.43 -6.76
CA SER A 110 -19.50 9.64 -6.24
C SER A 110 -19.61 10.71 -7.32
N GLN A 111 -20.65 11.54 -7.25
CA GLN A 111 -20.82 12.66 -8.16
C GLN A 111 -19.62 13.62 -8.06
N GLY A 112 -18.95 13.86 -9.18
CA GLY A 112 -17.78 14.74 -9.27
C GLY A 112 -16.42 14.05 -9.15
N ASP A 113 -16.37 12.76 -8.82
CA ASP A 113 -15.14 11.97 -8.87
C ASP A 113 -14.75 11.69 -10.32
N ASN A 114 -13.44 11.76 -10.60
CA ASN A 114 -12.91 11.43 -11.91
C ASN A 114 -12.20 10.07 -11.86
N HIS A 115 -12.83 9.02 -12.42
CA HIS A 115 -12.28 7.66 -12.41
C HIS A 115 -10.91 7.57 -13.09
N ARG A 116 -10.57 8.51 -13.98
CA ARG A 116 -9.27 8.52 -14.67
C ARG A 116 -8.09 8.86 -13.76
N LEU A 117 -8.34 9.46 -12.61
CA LEU A 117 -7.31 9.77 -11.61
C LEU A 117 -7.01 8.58 -10.68
N TYR A 118 -7.75 7.48 -10.79
CA TYR A 118 -7.43 6.21 -10.15
C TYR A 118 -6.61 5.38 -11.13
N MET A 119 -5.29 5.50 -11.06
CA MET A 119 -4.38 4.91 -12.03
C MET A 119 -3.73 3.62 -11.50
N LEU A 120 -3.81 2.55 -12.28
CA LEU A 120 -3.01 1.34 -12.03
C LEU A 120 -1.54 1.63 -12.37
N GLN A 121 -0.70 1.71 -11.34
CA GLN A 121 0.71 2.08 -11.53
C GLN A 121 1.48 0.95 -12.22
N PRO A 122 2.45 1.26 -13.10
CA PRO A 122 3.35 0.27 -13.69
C PRO A 122 4.08 -0.58 -12.63
N LEU A 123 4.58 0.03 -11.55
CA LEU A 123 5.26 -0.69 -10.47
C LEU A 123 4.35 -1.73 -9.78
N PHE A 124 3.06 -1.43 -9.62
CA PHE A 124 2.10 -2.35 -8.99
C PHE A 124 1.92 -3.63 -9.82
N GLN A 125 2.08 -3.50 -11.14
CA GLN A 125 2.00 -4.63 -12.06
C GLN A 125 3.31 -5.41 -12.11
N ALA A 126 4.45 -4.73 -11.96
CA ALA A 126 5.80 -5.26 -12.16
C ALA A 126 6.40 -5.97 -10.93
N LEU A 127 5.98 -5.58 -9.72
CA LEU A 127 6.67 -5.94 -8.48
C LEU A 127 5.68 -6.27 -7.36
N LEU A 128 6.00 -7.30 -6.55
CA LEU A 128 5.21 -7.74 -5.41
C LEU A 128 6.10 -7.94 -4.18
N ILE A 129 5.53 -7.76 -2.99
CA ILE A 129 6.11 -8.16 -1.72
C ILE A 129 5.24 -9.28 -1.13
N ILE A 130 5.85 -10.39 -0.70
CA ILE A 130 5.17 -11.49 -0.01
C ILE A 130 5.73 -11.58 1.41
N VAL A 131 4.87 -11.43 2.41
CA VAL A 131 5.25 -11.51 3.83
C VAL A 131 5.42 -12.96 4.25
N CYS A 132 6.57 -13.31 4.86
CA CYS A 132 6.85 -14.64 5.37
C CYS A 132 6.25 -14.83 6.78
N VAL A 133 4.92 -14.92 6.85
CA VAL A 133 4.14 -14.93 8.11
C VAL A 133 4.53 -16.03 9.10
N GLN A 134 5.14 -17.13 8.65
CA GLN A 134 5.59 -18.23 9.52
C GLN A 134 6.77 -17.80 10.41
N SER A 135 7.45 -16.71 10.06
CA SER A 135 8.49 -16.11 10.89
C SER A 135 7.93 -15.21 12.00
N TYR A 136 6.61 -15.05 12.11
CA TYR A 136 5.97 -14.23 13.12
C TYR A 136 5.92 -14.94 14.47
N THR A 137 6.66 -14.39 15.44
CA THR A 137 6.80 -14.98 16.79
C THR A 137 5.88 -14.35 17.84
N TYR A 138 4.94 -13.50 17.40
CA TYR A 138 4.02 -12.72 18.25
C TYR A 138 4.75 -11.75 19.19
N ARG A 139 6.04 -11.49 18.98
CA ARG A 139 6.85 -10.56 19.80
C ARG A 139 7.14 -9.25 19.10
N GLU A 140 6.82 -9.21 17.82
CA GLU A 140 7.02 -8.08 16.95
C GLU A 140 5.90 -7.05 17.15
N ASP A 141 6.28 -5.78 17.02
CA ASP A 141 5.42 -4.62 16.94
C ASP A 141 5.78 -3.81 15.68
N SER A 142 5.04 -2.75 15.40
CA SER A 142 5.29 -1.92 14.22
C SER A 142 6.66 -1.25 14.20
N THR A 143 7.38 -1.19 15.32
CA THR A 143 8.74 -0.61 15.38
C THR A 143 9.82 -1.61 14.99
N THR A 144 9.53 -2.90 15.12
CA THR A 144 10.45 -4.02 14.82
C THR A 144 10.15 -4.69 13.49
N MET A 145 8.99 -4.42 12.89
CA MET A 145 8.55 -4.98 11.59
C MET A 145 9.54 -4.74 10.44
N GLY A 146 10.41 -3.74 10.51
CA GLY A 146 11.41 -3.50 9.47
C GLY A 146 12.34 -4.68 9.22
N GLN A 147 12.66 -5.46 10.25
CA GLN A 147 13.52 -6.65 10.15
C GLN A 147 12.75 -7.90 9.71
N PHE A 148 11.43 -7.82 9.53
CA PHE A 148 10.60 -8.97 9.22
C PHE A 148 10.91 -9.53 7.83
N PRO A 149 11.08 -10.86 7.67
CA PRO A 149 11.45 -11.43 6.38
C PRO A 149 10.32 -11.36 5.37
N VAL A 150 10.67 -11.02 4.13
CA VAL A 150 9.78 -10.96 2.97
C VAL A 150 10.45 -11.52 1.73
N LEU A 151 9.63 -11.91 0.74
CA LEU A 151 10.08 -12.13 -0.63
C LEU A 151 9.74 -10.90 -1.47
N LEU A 152 10.71 -10.41 -2.22
CA LEU A 152 10.52 -9.38 -3.23
C LEU A 152 10.52 -10.05 -4.61
N VAL A 153 9.42 -9.91 -5.36
CA VAL A 153 9.13 -10.73 -6.54
C VAL A 153 8.85 -9.87 -7.77
N ARG A 154 9.56 -10.12 -8.87
CA ARG A 154 9.25 -9.56 -10.20
C ARG A 154 8.18 -10.41 -10.88
N THR A 155 7.18 -9.76 -11.46
CA THR A 155 6.10 -10.44 -12.20
C THR A 155 6.47 -10.71 -13.66
N GLY A 156 7.49 -10.02 -14.18
CA GLY A 156 7.86 -10.01 -15.60
C GLY A 156 7.13 -8.95 -16.43
N VAL A 157 6.23 -8.16 -15.84
CA VAL A 157 5.60 -7.02 -16.52
C VAL A 157 6.56 -5.83 -16.50
N GLU A 158 6.98 -5.37 -17.67
CA GLU A 158 7.87 -4.20 -17.81
C GLU A 158 7.19 -3.00 -18.48
N GLU A 159 5.95 -3.17 -18.96
CA GLU A 159 5.19 -2.13 -19.64
C GLU A 159 4.99 -0.90 -18.75
N GLY A 160 5.37 0.27 -19.27
CA GLY A 160 5.18 1.56 -18.59
C GLY A 160 6.24 1.90 -17.54
N LEU A 161 7.25 1.05 -17.33
CA LEU A 161 8.40 1.37 -16.48
C LEU A 161 9.39 2.28 -17.22
N SER A 162 10.04 3.18 -16.49
CA SER A 162 11.13 4.03 -17.01
C SER A 162 12.40 3.23 -17.34
N ALA A 163 12.62 2.12 -16.63
CA ALA A 163 13.72 1.18 -16.86
C ALA A 163 13.40 -0.20 -16.25
N PRO A 164 14.06 -1.28 -16.71
CA PRO A 164 13.91 -2.60 -16.09
C PRO A 164 14.19 -2.60 -14.58
N ILE A 165 13.56 -3.52 -13.86
CA ILE A 165 13.78 -3.72 -12.42
C ILE A 165 14.84 -4.82 -12.25
N THR A 166 15.95 -4.48 -11.61
CA THR A 166 17.01 -5.41 -11.22
C THR A 166 17.13 -5.44 -9.69
N PHE A 167 17.54 -6.58 -9.14
CA PHE A 167 17.81 -6.73 -7.71
C PHE A 167 19.29 -6.52 -7.36
N GLU A 168 20.07 -6.03 -8.31
CA GLU A 168 21.48 -5.72 -8.10
C GLU A 168 21.63 -4.65 -7.00
N GLY A 169 22.47 -4.93 -6.01
CA GLY A 169 22.70 -4.01 -4.89
C GLY A 169 21.62 -4.03 -3.79
N VAL A 170 20.60 -4.90 -3.89
CA VAL A 170 19.64 -5.10 -2.79
C VAL A 170 20.26 -6.03 -1.74
N ALA A 171 20.35 -5.55 -0.49
CA ALA A 171 20.90 -6.33 0.62
C ALA A 171 20.11 -7.64 0.84
N GLY A 172 20.81 -8.76 0.94
CA GLY A 172 20.22 -10.11 1.06
C GLY A 172 20.16 -10.92 -0.24
N ALA A 173 20.59 -10.37 -1.38
CA ALA A 173 20.67 -11.08 -2.66
C ALA A 173 21.83 -12.11 -2.79
N GLY A 174 22.36 -12.63 -1.67
CA GLY A 174 23.51 -13.55 -1.66
C GLY A 174 23.11 -15.03 -1.49
N ASP A 175 23.79 -15.91 -2.25
CA ASP A 175 23.86 -17.40 -2.32
C ASP A 175 22.61 -18.28 -2.15
N ASP A 176 21.53 -17.81 -1.51
CA ASP A 176 20.29 -18.57 -1.24
C ASP A 176 19.09 -18.02 -2.04
N SER A 177 19.33 -17.02 -2.91
CA SER A 177 18.34 -16.50 -3.87
C SER A 177 18.51 -17.17 -5.23
N ASP A 178 18.15 -18.45 -5.31
CA ASP A 178 18.38 -19.30 -6.50
C ASP A 178 17.46 -18.96 -7.70
N SER A 179 16.73 -17.85 -7.64
CA SER A 179 15.74 -17.49 -8.65
C SER A 179 16.02 -16.17 -9.33
N ALA A 180 16.02 -16.21 -10.66
CA ALA A 180 16.07 -15.03 -11.50
C ALA A 180 14.86 -14.10 -11.34
N TYR A 181 13.82 -14.40 -10.56
CA TYR A 181 12.64 -13.52 -10.45
C TYR A 181 12.25 -13.12 -9.02
N TYR A 182 12.89 -13.65 -7.96
CA TYR A 182 12.64 -13.17 -6.59
C TYR A 182 13.89 -13.24 -5.71
N ILE A 183 13.91 -12.43 -4.65
CA ILE A 183 14.91 -12.47 -3.58
C ILE A 183 14.24 -12.48 -2.21
N LYS A 184 14.92 -13.05 -1.21
CA LYS A 184 14.54 -12.95 0.20
C LYS A 184 15.28 -11.79 0.85
N THR A 185 14.56 -10.92 1.55
CA THR A 185 15.15 -9.75 2.22
C THR A 185 14.28 -9.33 3.41
N THR A 186 14.58 -8.19 4.03
CA THR A 186 13.76 -7.60 5.10
C THR A 186 12.69 -6.67 4.54
N LEU A 187 11.59 -6.48 5.28
CA LEU A 187 10.53 -5.55 4.90
C LEU A 187 11.07 -4.12 4.70
N GLU A 188 12.01 -3.68 5.54
CA GLU A 188 12.67 -2.38 5.41
C GLU A 188 13.38 -2.24 4.06
N THR A 189 14.24 -3.22 3.72
CA THR A 189 14.99 -3.21 2.47
C THR A 189 14.08 -3.24 1.25
N ALA A 190 13.03 -4.07 1.29
CA ALA A 190 12.06 -4.17 0.20
C ALA A 190 11.30 -2.86 -0.01
N VAL A 191 10.87 -2.20 1.06
CA VAL A 191 10.10 -0.95 1.00
C VAL A 191 10.99 0.21 0.56
N ASP A 192 12.22 0.30 1.06
CA ASP A 192 13.18 1.32 0.63
C ASP A 192 13.48 1.16 -0.87
N PHE A 193 13.61 -0.09 -1.36
CA PHE A 193 13.75 -0.37 -2.78
C PHE A 193 12.52 0.09 -3.59
N VAL A 194 11.29 -0.25 -3.16
CA VAL A 194 10.05 0.21 -3.83
C VAL A 194 9.95 1.74 -3.85
N MET A 195 10.27 2.42 -2.74
CA MET A 195 10.27 3.88 -2.68
C MET A 195 11.33 4.50 -3.61
N SER A 196 12.49 3.86 -3.76
CA SER A 196 13.51 4.29 -4.72
C SER A 196 13.05 4.15 -6.17
N LEU A 197 12.31 3.07 -6.48
CA LEU A 197 11.70 2.87 -7.79
C LEU A 197 10.58 3.90 -8.03
N GLU A 198 9.72 4.16 -7.06
CA GLU A 198 8.68 5.21 -7.17
C GLU A 198 9.31 6.57 -7.46
N ALA A 199 10.40 6.93 -6.76
CA ALA A 199 11.13 8.16 -7.02
C ALA A 199 11.75 8.21 -8.42
N ARG A 200 12.29 7.07 -8.90
CA ARG A 200 12.80 6.93 -10.26
C ARG A 200 11.70 7.14 -11.31
N GLU A 201 10.56 6.49 -11.15
CA GLU A 201 9.42 6.65 -12.07
C GLU A 201 8.90 8.09 -12.04
N ALA A 202 8.78 8.70 -10.85
CA ALA A 202 8.34 10.08 -10.70
C ALA A 202 9.31 11.09 -11.32
N ALA A 203 10.62 10.81 -11.35
CA ALA A 203 11.60 11.65 -12.02
C ALA A 203 11.44 11.68 -13.55
N VAL A 204 10.86 10.62 -14.14
CA VAL A 204 10.66 10.50 -15.59
C VAL A 204 9.25 10.92 -16.01
N PHE A 205 8.23 10.50 -15.26
CA PHE A 205 6.81 10.66 -15.63
C PHE A 205 6.06 11.69 -14.78
N GLY A 206 6.72 12.28 -13.78
CA GLY A 206 6.04 13.02 -12.72
C GLY A 206 5.27 12.10 -11.76
N LEU A 207 4.73 12.68 -10.68
CA LEU A 207 3.84 11.93 -9.80
C LEU A 207 2.52 11.62 -10.54
N GLN A 208 2.12 10.35 -10.49
CA GLN A 208 0.85 9.87 -11.06
C GLN A 208 -0.05 9.34 -9.94
N PRO A 209 -1.33 9.75 -9.86
CA PRO A 209 -1.96 10.79 -10.67
C PRO A 209 -1.31 12.15 -10.41
N ASP A 210 -1.50 13.09 -11.34
CA ASP A 210 -1.05 14.46 -11.17
C ASP A 210 -1.59 15.05 -9.84
N PRO A 211 -0.70 15.55 -8.96
CA PRO A 211 -1.12 16.02 -7.64
C PRO A 211 -2.11 17.19 -7.67
N GLU A 212 -2.02 18.09 -8.66
CA GLU A 212 -2.93 19.22 -8.79
C GLU A 212 -4.33 18.75 -9.18
N ALA A 213 -4.41 17.89 -10.20
CA ALA A 213 -5.67 17.28 -10.62
C ALA A 213 -6.30 16.41 -9.52
N ALA A 214 -5.48 15.69 -8.75
CA ALA A 214 -5.93 14.89 -7.62
C ALA A 214 -6.56 15.77 -6.52
N TRP A 215 -5.88 16.87 -6.16
CA TRP A 215 -6.42 17.84 -5.22
C TRP A 215 -7.71 18.48 -5.73
N GLU A 216 -7.77 18.93 -6.98
CA GLU A 216 -8.99 19.53 -7.54
C GLU A 216 -10.19 18.59 -7.50
N SER A 217 -9.98 17.31 -7.84
CA SER A 217 -11.03 16.29 -7.77
C SER A 217 -11.48 16.06 -6.32
N TYR A 218 -10.52 15.95 -5.39
CA TYR A 218 -10.79 15.75 -3.97
C TYR A 218 -11.53 16.95 -3.35
N HIS A 219 -11.06 18.17 -3.63
CA HIS A 219 -11.66 19.42 -3.19
C HIS A 219 -13.10 19.56 -3.71
N ARG A 220 -13.34 19.23 -4.98
CA ARG A 220 -14.69 19.22 -5.57
C ARG A 220 -15.62 18.24 -4.84
N ARG A 221 -15.14 17.02 -4.54
CA ARG A 221 -15.90 16.01 -3.78
C ARG A 221 -16.25 16.51 -2.37
N LEU A 222 -15.36 17.27 -1.76
CA LEU A 222 -15.56 17.80 -0.41
C LEU A 222 -16.21 19.19 -0.37
N LYS A 223 -16.57 19.79 -1.51
CA LYS A 223 -17.20 21.11 -1.57
C LYS A 223 -18.43 21.14 -0.66
N GLY A 224 -18.42 22.02 0.35
CA GLY A 224 -19.45 22.12 1.39
C GLY A 224 -19.19 21.30 2.68
N ARG A 225 -18.23 20.35 2.68
CA ARG A 225 -17.73 19.64 3.88
C ARG A 225 -16.44 20.22 4.45
N VAL A 226 -15.63 20.91 3.64
CA VAL A 226 -14.43 21.65 4.09
C VAL A 226 -14.75 23.10 4.49
N GLY A 227 -16.03 23.46 4.61
CA GLY A 227 -16.50 24.84 4.73
C GLY A 227 -15.97 25.65 5.92
N GLN A 228 -15.30 25.02 6.90
CA GLN A 228 -14.56 25.77 7.92
C GLN A 228 -13.15 26.16 7.44
N TYR A 229 -12.42 25.24 6.79
CA TYR A 229 -11.12 25.54 6.18
C TYR A 229 -11.23 26.59 5.06
N GLU A 230 -12.26 26.48 4.22
CA GLU A 230 -12.53 27.48 3.16
C GLU A 230 -12.80 28.88 3.74
N LYS A 231 -13.46 28.96 4.91
CA LYS A 231 -13.69 30.24 5.62
C LYS A 231 -12.41 30.76 6.27
N ASP A 232 -11.59 29.88 6.82
CA ASP A 232 -10.35 30.24 7.52
C ASP A 232 -9.25 30.69 6.54
N LEU A 233 -9.32 30.24 5.27
CA LEU A 233 -8.40 30.63 4.18
C LEU A 233 -8.77 31.96 3.50
N GLY A 234 -9.98 32.48 3.75
CA GLY A 234 -10.45 33.75 3.18
C GLY A 234 -10.55 33.70 1.65
N ASP A 235 -10.07 34.77 0.98
CA ASP A 235 -10.10 34.88 -0.48
C ASP A 235 -8.89 34.22 -1.18
N GLU A 236 -7.97 33.59 -0.44
CA GLU A 236 -6.81 32.95 -1.05
C GLU A 236 -7.21 31.64 -1.76
N PRO A 237 -6.92 31.49 -3.06
CA PRO A 237 -7.28 30.29 -3.79
C PRO A 237 -6.40 29.10 -3.36
N VAL A 238 -7.04 28.07 -2.83
CA VAL A 238 -6.40 26.80 -2.40
C VAL A 238 -6.06 25.97 -3.64
N THR A 239 -4.97 26.34 -4.31
CA THR A 239 -4.54 25.81 -5.60
C THR A 239 -3.22 25.07 -5.49
N GLY A 240 -3.09 24.00 -6.28
CA GLY A 240 -1.92 23.12 -6.26
C GLY A 240 -2.09 21.91 -5.33
N PRO A 241 -1.06 21.06 -5.21
CA PRO A 241 -1.10 19.90 -4.32
C PRO A 241 -1.22 20.31 -2.85
N SER A 242 -1.87 19.45 -2.05
CA SER A 242 -2.09 19.73 -0.63
C SER A 242 -0.80 19.79 0.18
N SER A 243 0.25 19.12 -0.28
CA SER A 243 1.59 19.19 0.31
C SER A 243 2.20 20.60 0.34
N LYS A 244 1.75 21.52 -0.53
CA LYS A 244 2.26 22.90 -0.56
C LYS A 244 1.55 23.84 0.42
N PHE A 245 0.45 23.42 1.06
CA PHE A 245 -0.36 24.31 1.89
C PHE A 245 0.23 24.56 3.28
N VAL A 246 1.09 23.67 3.76
CA VAL A 246 1.73 23.81 5.07
C VAL A 246 3.20 24.12 4.90
N ASN A 247 3.65 25.23 5.48
CA ASN A 247 5.07 25.55 5.53
C ASN A 247 5.79 24.59 6.47
N GLY A 248 6.43 23.56 5.91
CA GLY A 248 7.18 22.55 6.66
C GLY A 248 8.40 23.08 7.44
N LYS A 249 8.89 24.30 7.14
CA LYS A 249 9.93 24.95 7.96
C LYS A 249 9.37 25.55 9.25
N LYS A 250 8.10 25.94 9.24
CA LYS A 250 7.39 26.51 10.40
C LYS A 250 6.72 25.42 11.24
N TYR A 251 6.14 24.43 10.58
CA TYR A 251 5.44 23.31 11.22
C TYR A 251 6.26 22.03 11.04
N THR A 252 7.26 21.87 11.91
CA THR A 252 8.21 20.74 11.86
C THR A 252 7.66 19.47 12.52
N ALA A 253 6.60 19.59 13.33
CA ALA A 253 5.93 18.48 13.96
C ALA A 253 4.59 18.17 13.25
N TRP A 254 4.30 16.88 13.13
CA TRP A 254 3.00 16.43 12.62
C TRP A 254 1.89 16.80 13.61
N GLY A 255 0.83 17.43 13.13
CA GLY A 255 -0.31 17.87 13.92
C GLY A 255 -1.65 17.56 13.25
N GLY A 256 -2.73 18.07 13.84
CA GLY A 256 -4.09 17.93 13.30
C GLY A 256 -4.64 16.50 13.30
N ASN A 257 -5.64 16.26 12.45
CA ASN A 257 -6.36 14.99 12.40
C ASN A 257 -5.46 13.81 11.99
N GLY A 258 -4.49 14.01 11.09
CA GLY A 258 -3.57 12.94 10.71
C GLY A 258 -2.80 12.38 11.91
N ARG A 259 -2.30 13.24 12.80
CA ARG A 259 -1.65 12.81 14.05
C ARG A 259 -2.62 12.07 14.99
N HIS A 260 -3.90 12.46 14.99
CA HIS A 260 -4.92 11.78 15.76
C HIS A 260 -5.17 10.35 15.23
N GLU A 261 -5.23 10.18 13.91
CA GLU A 261 -5.41 8.88 13.25
C GLU A 261 -4.23 7.93 13.47
N ASP A 262 -2.98 8.41 13.40
CA ASP A 262 -1.82 7.57 13.74
C ASP A 262 -1.84 7.15 15.23
N ARG A 263 -2.24 8.06 16.13
CA ARG A 263 -2.45 7.70 17.54
C ARG A 263 -3.55 6.65 17.69
N PHE A 264 -4.64 6.75 16.96
CA PHE A 264 -5.72 5.75 16.98
C PHE A 264 -5.24 4.39 16.46
N SER A 265 -4.43 4.40 15.41
CA SER A 265 -3.78 3.20 14.87
C SER A 265 -2.84 2.54 15.89
N SER A 266 -2.06 3.33 16.64
CA SER A 266 -1.24 2.85 17.76
C SER A 266 -2.07 2.23 18.89
N VAL A 267 -3.22 2.83 19.25
CA VAL A 267 -4.11 2.25 20.28
C VAL A 267 -4.69 0.91 19.82
N THR A 268 -5.03 0.80 18.54
CA THR A 268 -5.52 -0.45 17.95
C THR A 268 -4.44 -1.52 17.95
N GLU A 269 -3.22 -1.17 17.55
CA GLU A 269 -2.05 -2.04 17.66
C GLU A 269 -1.81 -2.53 19.08
N GLU A 270 -1.75 -1.63 20.07
CA GLU A 270 -1.58 -2.00 21.47
C GLU A 270 -2.70 -2.94 21.97
N ARG A 271 -3.94 -2.72 21.53
CA ARG A 271 -5.06 -3.59 21.89
C ARG A 271 -4.88 -5.00 21.36
N GLU A 272 -4.48 -5.15 20.11
CA GLU A 272 -4.25 -6.46 19.50
C GLU A 272 -3.05 -7.17 20.13
N LEU A 273 -1.95 -6.45 20.40
CA LEU A 273 -0.79 -7.00 21.10
C LEU A 273 -1.14 -7.45 22.52
N ARG A 274 -1.96 -6.68 23.25
CA ARG A 274 -2.48 -7.08 24.58
C ARG A 274 -3.36 -8.32 24.50
N TRP A 275 -4.19 -8.44 23.48
CA TRP A 275 -5.01 -9.64 23.26
C TRP A 275 -4.15 -10.87 22.98
N GLN A 276 -3.13 -10.75 22.13
CA GLN A 276 -2.16 -11.82 21.88
C GLN A 276 -1.38 -12.21 23.14
N ASP A 277 -1.00 -11.24 23.97
CA ASP A 277 -0.35 -11.50 25.26
C ASP A 277 -1.26 -12.25 26.24
N ALA A 278 -2.53 -11.86 26.33
CA ALA A 278 -3.51 -12.53 27.19
C ALA A 278 -3.73 -13.98 26.74
N GLU A 279 -3.94 -14.17 25.45
CA GLU A 279 -4.13 -15.49 24.85
C GLU A 279 -2.92 -16.41 25.08
N ARG A 280 -1.70 -15.91 24.89
CA ARG A 280 -0.48 -16.66 25.21
C ARG A 280 -0.39 -17.10 26.67
N ARG A 281 -0.83 -16.25 27.60
CA ARG A 281 -0.85 -16.58 29.03
C ARG A 281 -1.90 -17.64 29.35
N GLU A 282 -3.02 -17.65 28.64
CA GLU A 282 -4.09 -18.63 28.78
C GLU A 282 -3.74 -19.99 28.14
N THR A 283 -3.02 -20.01 27.01
CA THR A 283 -2.62 -21.25 26.32
C THR A 283 -1.35 -21.91 26.88
N GLY A 284 -0.61 -21.23 27.77
CA GLY A 284 0.61 -21.72 28.43
C GLY A 284 1.85 -21.83 27.51
N PRO A 285 3.07 -21.87 28.07
CA PRO A 285 4.30 -22.08 27.31
C PRO A 285 4.47 -23.56 26.98
N GLY A 286 3.67 -24.09 26.03
CA GLY A 286 3.55 -25.55 25.88
C GLY A 286 3.22 -26.11 24.51
N LEU A 287 3.14 -25.30 23.44
CA LEU A 287 2.97 -25.83 22.09
C LEU A 287 4.01 -25.21 21.15
N ASN A 288 5.26 -25.62 21.34
CA ASN A 288 6.15 -25.84 20.20
C ASN A 288 5.53 -26.99 19.40
N ILE A 289 4.76 -26.66 18.37
CA ILE A 289 4.40 -27.63 17.33
C ILE A 289 5.20 -27.22 16.11
N SER A 290 6.25 -28.02 15.87
CA SER A 290 7.05 -28.12 14.65
C SER A 290 6.21 -28.06 13.38
#